data_AF-A0A2V5Y8K5-F1
#
_entry.id   AF-A0A2V5Y8K5-F1
#
_cell.length_a   1.000
_cell.length_b   1.000
_cell.length_c   1.000
_cell.angle_alpha   90.00
_cell.angle_beta   90.00
_cell.angle_gamma   90.00
#
_symmetry.space_group_name_H-M   'P 1'
#
loop_
_entity.id
_entity.type
_entity.pdbx_description
1 polymer ?
#
loop_
_entity_poly.entity_id
_entity_poly.type
_entity_poly.pdbx_seq_one_letter_code
_entity_poly.pdbx_strand_id
1 'polypeptide(L)'
;MCHHDTWQEGREVFKPGDQFAPELIYFSDCIIHDRAPEPSGKEGLAGVRVINAIYESAEIGRAVRIEPVVKKRRPDETMQIKRPPVREPELSDGKLTRRRPTLSVPPLHAVQGGCRRFSGI
;
A
#
# COMPACT_ATOMS: atom_id res chain seq x y z
N MET A 1 22.51 13.02 14.73
CA MET A 1 23.12 11.87 14.02
C MET A 1 21.98 10.90 13.72
N CYS A 2 21.50 10.84 12.48
CA CYS A 2 20.51 9.85 12.09
C CYS A 2 21.25 8.53 11.84
N HIS A 3 20.84 7.47 12.53
CA HIS A 3 21.34 6.13 12.25
C HIS A 3 20.83 5.71 10.87
N HIS A 4 21.75 5.49 9.94
CA HIS A 4 21.44 4.85 8.66
C HIS A 4 21.33 3.35 8.95
N ASP A 5 20.13 2.89 9.27
CA ASP A 5 19.83 1.47 9.37
C ASP A 5 19.85 0.86 7.97
N THR A 6 20.79 -0.06 7.74
CA THR A 6 20.93 -0.77 6.46
C THR A 6 19.91 -1.90 6.42
N TRP A 7 18.89 -1.77 5.55
CA TRP A 7 17.95 -2.85 5.25
C TRP A 7 18.68 -3.97 4.50
N GLN A 8 18.72 -5.17 5.08
CA GLN A 8 19.26 -6.37 4.43
C GLN A 8 18.19 -6.96 3.48
N GLU A 9 18.51 -7.12 2.19
CA GLU A 9 17.60 -7.70 1.19
C GLU A 9 17.60 -9.24 1.25
N GLY A 10 16.55 -9.82 1.82
CA GLY A 10 16.23 -11.25 1.67
C GLY A 10 15.34 -11.49 0.45
N ARG A 11 15.64 -12.52 -0.37
CA ARG A 11 14.76 -12.97 -1.46
C ARG A 11 14.13 -14.31 -1.12
N GLU A 12 12.80 -14.35 -1.09
CA GLU A 12 12.00 -15.56 -0.92
C GLU A 12 11.08 -15.72 -2.14
N VAL A 13 10.86 -16.96 -2.58
CA VAL A 13 10.00 -17.27 -3.73
C VAL A 13 8.74 -17.98 -3.26
N PHE A 14 7.59 -17.36 -3.46
CA PHE A 14 6.28 -17.92 -3.11
C PHE A 14 5.61 -18.55 -4.33
N LYS A 15 4.80 -19.59 -4.10
CA LYS A 15 4.00 -20.19 -5.17
C LYS A 15 2.92 -19.18 -5.63
N PRO A 16 2.73 -19.00 -6.95
CA PRO A 16 1.66 -18.14 -7.45
C PRO A 16 0.28 -18.65 -7.03
N GLY A 17 -0.62 -17.71 -6.72
CA GLY A 17 -2.02 -17.99 -6.42
C GLY A 17 -2.91 -16.88 -6.96
N ASP A 18 -4.21 -17.12 -7.00
CA ASP A 18 -5.18 -16.08 -7.32
C ASP A 18 -5.26 -15.06 -6.18
N GLN A 19 -5.05 -13.78 -6.50
CA GLN A 19 -5.07 -12.68 -5.54
C GLN A 19 -6.48 -12.20 -5.17
N PHE A 20 -7.51 -12.53 -5.97
CA PHE A 20 -8.88 -12.02 -5.80
C PHE A 20 -9.89 -13.11 -5.44
N ALA A 21 -9.77 -14.31 -6.01
CA ALA A 21 -10.75 -15.37 -5.78
C ALA A 21 -10.98 -15.69 -4.30
N PRO A 22 -9.96 -15.75 -3.42
CA PRO A 22 -10.17 -15.94 -1.98
C PRO A 22 -11.13 -14.91 -1.36
N GLU A 23 -10.93 -13.62 -1.66
CA GLU A 23 -11.75 -12.52 -1.14
C GLU A 23 -13.18 -12.59 -1.67
N LEU A 24 -13.35 -12.82 -2.98
CA LEU A 24 -14.66 -12.91 -3.62
C LEU A 24 -15.50 -14.08 -3.10
N ILE A 25 -14.86 -15.24 -2.91
CA ILE A 25 -15.53 -16.43 -2.37
C ILE A 25 -15.98 -16.16 -0.93
N TYR A 26 -15.09 -15.64 -0.10
CA TYR A 26 -15.41 -15.34 1.29
C TYR A 26 -16.52 -14.30 1.42
N PHE A 27 -16.46 -13.22 0.65
CA PHE A 27 -17.49 -12.19 0.65
C PHE A 27 -18.86 -12.73 0.20
N SER A 28 -18.89 -13.53 -0.86
CA SER A 28 -20.11 -14.19 -1.35
C SER A 28 -20.69 -15.15 -0.30
N ASP A 29 -19.84 -15.94 0.36
CA ASP A 29 -20.25 -16.84 1.44
C ASP A 29 -20.86 -16.09 2.64
N CYS A 30 -20.31 -14.92 2.97
CA CYS A 30 -20.89 -14.04 4.00
C CYS A 30 -22.28 -13.54 3.61
N ILE A 31 -22.52 -13.20 2.34
CA ILE A 31 -23.85 -12.80 1.86
C ILE A 31 -24.85 -13.95 1.98
N ILE A 32 -24.49 -15.16 1.51
CA ILE A 32 -25.37 -16.33 1.54
C ILE A 32 -25.81 -16.69 2.97
N HIS A 33 -24.91 -16.48 3.94
CA HIS A 33 -25.14 -16.85 5.33
C HIS A 33 -25.49 -15.67 6.25
N ASP A 34 -25.79 -14.50 5.71
CA ASP A 34 -26.11 -13.27 6.45
C ASP A 34 -25.09 -12.94 7.56
N ARG A 35 -23.79 -12.96 7.20
CA ARG A 35 -22.69 -12.63 8.10
C ARG A 35 -22.00 -11.34 7.66
N ALA A 36 -21.54 -10.56 8.63
CA ALA A 36 -20.68 -9.42 8.34
C ALA A 36 -19.29 -9.91 7.87
N PRO A 37 -18.79 -9.45 6.71
CA PRO A 37 -17.48 -9.84 6.22
C PRO A 37 -16.37 -9.09 6.97
N GLU A 38 -15.22 -9.76 7.12
CA GLU A 38 -13.94 -9.11 7.39
C GLU A 38 -13.01 -9.26 6.16
N PRO A 39 -12.36 -8.19 5.65
CA PRO A 39 -12.36 -6.84 6.20
C PRO A 39 -13.70 -6.09 6.00
N SER A 40 -14.14 -5.38 7.03
CA SER A 40 -15.35 -4.56 6.95
C SER A 40 -15.12 -3.18 6.29
N GLY A 41 -16.21 -2.51 5.89
CA GLY A 41 -16.14 -1.14 5.36
C GLY A 41 -15.51 -0.11 6.31
N LYS A 42 -15.55 -0.36 7.63
CA LYS A 42 -14.88 0.49 8.63
C LYS A 42 -13.35 0.43 8.50
N GLU A 43 -12.81 -0.72 8.09
CA GLU A 43 -11.38 -0.85 7.81
C GLU A 43 -10.98 -0.08 6.56
N GLY A 44 -11.81 -0.14 5.50
CA GLY A 44 -11.62 0.67 4.30
C GLY A 44 -11.59 2.16 4.63
N LEU A 45 -12.56 2.63 5.43
CA LEU A 45 -12.59 4.03 5.90
C LEU A 45 -11.37 4.39 6.74
N ALA A 46 -10.85 3.48 7.56
CA ALA A 46 -9.62 3.69 8.33
C ALA A 46 -8.42 3.95 7.40
N GLY A 47 -8.30 3.18 6.32
CA GLY A 47 -7.28 3.39 5.29
C GLY A 47 -7.37 4.77 4.64
N VAL A 48 -8.58 5.21 4.26
CA VAL A 48 -8.80 6.55 3.69
C VAL A 48 -8.41 7.65 4.68
N ARG A 49 -8.73 7.50 5.97
CA ARG A 49 -8.34 8.46 7.01
C ARG A 49 -6.82 8.59 7.14
N VAL A 50 -6.08 7.48 7.04
CA VAL A 50 -4.61 7.49 7.03
C VAL A 50 -4.07 8.23 5.81
N ILE A 51 -4.60 7.92 4.62
CA ILE A 51 -4.19 8.56 3.36
C ILE A 51 -4.38 10.08 3.46
N ASN A 52 -5.52 10.54 3.96
CA ASN A 52 -5.80 11.97 4.12
C ASN A 52 -4.83 12.64 5.11
N ALA A 53 -4.50 11.98 6.22
CA ALA A 53 -3.53 12.50 7.18
C ALA A 53 -2.11 12.58 6.62
N ILE A 54 -1.73 11.67 5.71
CA ILE A 54 -0.45 11.73 5.00
C ILE A 54 -0.43 12.95 4.08
N TYR A 55 -1.51 13.20 3.32
CA TYR A 55 -1.61 14.39 2.48
C TYR A 55 -1.52 15.68 3.30
N GLU A 56 -2.28 15.77 4.39
CA GLU A 56 -2.24 16.93 5.29
C GLU A 56 -0.84 17.11 5.88
N SER A 57 -0.22 16.03 6.35
CA SER A 57 1.14 16.06 6.92
C SER A 57 2.19 16.56 5.93
N ALA A 58 2.08 16.14 4.66
CA ALA A 58 2.96 16.58 3.59
C ALA A 58 2.79 18.08 3.28
N GLU A 59 1.58 18.62 3.40
CA GLU A 59 1.29 20.05 3.19
C GLU A 59 1.86 20.92 4.31
N ILE A 60 1.69 20.51 5.57
CA ILE A 60 2.09 21.31 6.74
C ILE A 60 3.50 21.02 7.25
N GLY A 61 4.17 19.99 6.73
CA GLY A 61 5.54 19.60 7.12
C GLY A 61 5.66 19.08 8.55
N ARG A 62 4.57 18.61 9.17
CA ARG A 62 4.57 18.04 10.53
C ARG A 62 3.62 16.85 10.63
N ALA A 63 3.79 16.02 11.66
CA ALA A 63 2.93 14.86 11.88
C ALA A 63 1.48 15.27 12.19
N VAL A 64 0.52 14.54 11.59
CA VAL A 64 -0.93 14.69 11.84
C VAL A 64 -1.40 13.51 12.68
N ARG A 65 -2.04 13.78 13.82
CA ARG A 65 -2.58 12.74 14.70
C ARG A 65 -3.98 12.36 14.23
N ILE A 66 -4.24 11.06 14.12
CA ILE A 66 -5.56 10.50 13.80
C ILE A 66 -6.04 9.58 14.91
N GLU A 67 -7.35 9.56 15.15
CA GLU A 67 -7.95 8.65 16.13
C GLU A 67 -7.78 7.18 15.72
N PRO A 68 -7.25 6.32 16.60
CA PRO A 68 -7.08 4.89 16.33
C PRO A 68 -8.40 4.20 15.98
N VAL A 69 -8.35 3.31 14.99
CA VAL A 69 -9.48 2.42 14.70
C VAL A 69 -9.28 1.12 15.47
N VAL A 70 -10.19 0.86 16.41
CA VAL A 70 -10.16 -0.38 17.21
C VAL A 70 -10.56 -1.55 16.33
N LYS A 71 -9.60 -2.42 16.01
CA LYS A 71 -9.84 -3.69 15.33
C LYS A 71 -10.19 -4.76 16.35
N LYS A 72 -11.37 -5.39 16.22
CA LYS A 72 -11.82 -6.44 17.15
C LYS A 72 -11.14 -7.79 16.90
N ARG A 73 -10.82 -8.11 15.65
CA ARG A 73 -10.13 -9.34 15.23
C ARG A 73 -9.14 -9.05 14.11
N ARG A 74 -8.07 -9.83 14.07
CA ARG A 74 -7.19 -9.92 12.90
C ARG A 74 -7.46 -11.26 12.22
N PRO A 75 -7.32 -11.34 10.88
CA PRO A 75 -7.38 -12.63 10.21
C PRO A 75 -6.34 -13.59 10.78
N ASP A 76 -6.73 -14.85 10.93
CA ASP A 76 -5.85 -15.95 11.33
C ASP A 76 -5.77 -16.99 10.19
N GLU A 77 -4.95 -18.02 10.37
CA GLU A 77 -4.72 -19.05 9.35
C GLU A 77 -5.99 -19.81 8.95
N THR A 78 -7.01 -19.86 9.82
CA THR A 78 -8.27 -20.54 9.52
C THR A 78 -9.09 -19.85 8.42
N MET A 79 -8.80 -18.56 8.16
CA MET A 79 -9.42 -17.78 7.08
C MET A 79 -8.73 -17.97 5.72
N GLN A 80 -7.67 -18.79 5.63
CA GLN A 80 -6.90 -18.94 4.39
C GLN A 80 -7.66 -19.77 3.35
N ILE A 81 -8.07 -19.12 2.25
CA ILE A 81 -8.61 -19.79 1.06
C ILE A 81 -7.52 -19.76 -0.02
N LYS A 82 -7.12 -20.92 -0.54
CA LYS A 82 -6.15 -21.02 -1.65
C LYS A 82 -6.86 -21.30 -2.97
N ARG A 83 -6.49 -20.56 -4.01
CA ARG A 83 -6.97 -20.77 -5.38
C ARG A 83 -5.80 -20.74 -6.37
N PRO A 84 -5.81 -21.62 -7.39
CA PRO A 84 -4.76 -21.65 -8.39
C PRO A 84 -4.72 -20.31 -9.16
N PRO A 85 -3.57 -19.90 -9.68
CA PRO A 85 -3.46 -18.67 -10.45
C PRO A 85 -4.39 -18.68 -11.67
N VAL A 86 -4.96 -17.52 -11.99
CA VAL A 86 -5.73 -17.31 -13.23
C VAL A 86 -4.78 -17.30 -14.41
N ARG A 87 -5.21 -17.83 -15.56
CA ARG A 87 -4.45 -17.71 -16.81
C ARG A 87 -4.33 -16.23 -17.16
N GLU A 88 -3.12 -15.75 -17.42
CA GLU A 88 -2.94 -14.40 -17.96
C GLU A 88 -3.73 -14.29 -19.27
N PRO A 89 -4.58 -13.26 -19.43
CA PRO A 89 -5.26 -13.05 -20.69
C PRO A 89 -4.23 -12.79 -21.78
N GLU A 90 -4.43 -13.37 -22.96
CA GLU A 90 -3.62 -13.05 -24.12
C GLU A 90 -3.81 -11.56 -24.44
N LEU A 91 -2.74 -10.78 -24.27
CA LEU A 91 -2.72 -9.39 -24.66
C LEU A 91 -2.79 -9.33 -26.19
N SER A 92 -3.98 -9.08 -26.73
CA SER A 92 -4.15 -8.86 -28.17
C SER A 92 -3.47 -7.55 -28.57
N ASP A 93 -2.25 -7.66 -29.09
CA ASP A 93 -1.44 -6.68 -29.83
C ASP A 93 -1.71 -5.18 -29.60
N GLY A 94 -1.66 -4.75 -28.35
CA GLY A 94 -1.11 -3.44 -28.02
C GLY A 94 0.37 -3.64 -27.74
N LYS A 95 1.26 -3.26 -28.66
CA LYS A 95 2.72 -3.33 -28.46
C LYS A 95 3.15 -2.49 -27.25
N LEU A 96 3.04 -3.03 -26.04
CA LEU A 96 3.79 -2.53 -24.89
C LEU A 96 5.19 -3.11 -25.00
N THR A 97 5.99 -2.54 -25.89
CA THR A 97 7.44 -2.69 -25.77
C THR A 97 7.77 -2.23 -24.34
N ARG A 98 8.26 -3.12 -23.48
CA ARG A 98 8.93 -2.74 -22.23
C ARG A 98 10.19 -1.95 -22.62
N ARG A 99 10.02 -0.72 -23.11
CA ARG A 99 11.07 0.29 -23.00
C ARG A 99 11.12 0.54 -21.50
N ARG A 100 12.17 0.05 -20.82
CA ARG A 100 12.56 0.67 -19.56
C ARG A 100 12.65 2.16 -19.90
N PRO A 101 11.82 3.04 -19.33
CA PRO A 101 12.15 4.44 -19.40
C PRO A 101 13.46 4.50 -18.64
N THR A 102 14.57 4.73 -19.35
CA THR A 102 15.68 5.43 -18.74
C THR A 102 15.14 6.83 -18.47
N LEU A 103 14.32 6.95 -17.43
CA LEU A 103 14.24 8.18 -16.67
C LEU A 103 15.66 8.33 -16.14
N SER A 104 16.51 8.99 -16.92
CA SER A 104 17.59 9.75 -16.35
C SER A 104 16.88 10.73 -15.42
N VAL A 105 16.72 10.34 -14.16
CA VAL A 105 16.43 11.28 -13.10
C VAL A 105 17.58 12.28 -13.24
N PRO A 106 17.34 13.52 -13.68
CA PRO A 106 18.40 14.51 -13.67
C PRO A 106 18.93 14.52 -12.23
N PRO A 107 20.25 14.58 -12.01
CA PRO A 107 20.75 14.78 -10.67
C PRO A 107 19.95 15.94 -10.09
N LEU A 108 19.46 15.78 -8.86
CA LEU A 108 18.96 16.87 -8.07
C LEU A 108 20.10 17.89 -8.04
N HIS A 109 20.10 18.83 -8.98
CA HIS A 109 20.82 20.07 -8.84
C HIS A 109 20.32 20.57 -7.51
N ALA A 110 21.22 20.55 -6.53
CA ALA A 110 20.98 21.04 -5.21
C ALA A 110 20.14 22.29 -5.36
N VAL A 111 18.87 22.22 -4.96
CA VAL A 111 18.17 23.41 -4.54
C VAL A 111 19.08 23.91 -3.43
N GLN A 112 19.94 24.87 -3.77
CA GLN A 112 20.58 25.77 -2.84
C GLN A 112 19.45 26.63 -2.27
N GLY A 113 18.56 25.98 -1.53
CA GLY A 113 17.76 26.59 -0.50
C GLY A 113 18.76 26.96 0.57
N GLY A 114 19.36 28.14 0.39
CA GLY A 114 20.13 28.76 1.44
C GLY A 114 19.27 28.79 2.69
N CYS A 115 19.67 28.02 3.69
CA CYS A 115 19.20 28.17 5.05
C CYS A 115 19.61 29.57 5.51
N ARG A 116 18.78 30.58 5.20
CA ARG A 116 18.92 31.90 5.79
C ARG A 116 18.54 31.73 7.26
N ARG A 117 19.55 31.69 8.12
CA ARG A 117 19.41 32.02 9.53
C ARG A 117 18.69 33.36 9.61
N PHE A 118 17.43 33.34 10.01
CA PHE A 118 16.79 34.55 10.52
C PHE A 118 17.39 34.81 11.90
N SER A 119 18.46 35.60 11.94
CA SER A 119 18.88 36.31 13.15
C SER A 119 18.14 37.64 13.18
N GLY A 120 17.21 37.79 14.14
CA GLY A 120 16.73 39.05 14.72
C GLY A 120 16.06 40.07 13.77
N ILE A 121 14.80 40.39 14.06
CA ILE A 121 14.35 41.65 14.72
C ILE A 121 13.10 41.28 15.52
#